data_AF-A0A351CLR1-F1
#
_entry.id   AF-A0A351CLR1-F1
#
_cell.length_a   1.000
_cell.length_b   1.000
_cell.length_c   1.000
_cell.angle_alpha   90.00
_cell.angle_beta   90.00
_cell.angle_gamma   90.00
#
_symmetry.space_group_name_H-M   'P 1'
#
loop_
_entity.id
_entity.type
_entity.pdbx_description
1 polymer ?
#
loop_
_entity_poly.entity_id
_entity_poly.type
_entity_poly.pdbx_seq_one_letter_code
_entity_poly.pdbx_strand_id
1 'polypeptide(L)'
;MIESFYRSKEWALWAYGGALALIISLWAQVQMTVAINEWYGVFYDLLQNAKDYVDKPQEGITQLYDQLISLDYILTGFEGTPSFAVIAFPYIALAIFTGWFTRIYGLRWREAITFNYIPKWQAVDQEIEG
;
A
#
# COMPACT_ATOMS: atom_id res chain seq x y z
N MET A 1 -8.78 -10.29 -24.79
CA MET A 1 -8.65 -10.59 -23.35
C MET A 1 -8.59 -9.30 -22.52
N ILE A 2 -7.79 -8.31 -22.93
CA ILE A 2 -7.80 -6.98 -22.27
C ILE A 2 -9.07 -6.20 -22.63
N GLU A 3 -9.47 -6.24 -23.91
CA GLU A 3 -10.66 -5.55 -24.40
C GLU A 3 -11.97 -5.99 -23.72
N SER A 4 -12.11 -7.28 -23.38
CA SER A 4 -13.30 -7.82 -22.71
C SER A 4 -13.53 -7.22 -21.32
N PHE A 5 -12.49 -6.69 -20.68
CA PHE A 5 -12.59 -6.06 -19.36
C PHE A 5 -12.56 -4.54 -19.42
N TYR A 6 -11.70 -3.94 -20.24
CA TYR A 6 -11.54 -2.47 -20.31
C TYR A 6 -12.49 -1.78 -21.30
N ARG A 7 -13.10 -2.52 -22.25
CA ARG A 7 -14.00 -1.96 -23.26
C ARG A 7 -15.47 -2.36 -23.05
N SER A 8 -15.77 -3.19 -22.06
CA SER A 8 -17.15 -3.58 -21.72
C SER A 8 -17.77 -2.61 -20.73
N LYS A 9 -19.02 -2.18 -20.99
CA LYS A 9 -19.73 -1.23 -20.12
C LYS A 9 -20.02 -1.82 -18.73
N GLU A 10 -20.27 -3.12 -18.67
CA GLU A 10 -20.52 -3.86 -17.42
C GLU A 10 -19.32 -3.83 -16.48
N TRP A 11 -18.10 -3.99 -17.02
CA TRP A 11 -16.87 -4.08 -16.22
C TRP A 11 -16.13 -2.75 -16.09
N ALA A 12 -16.59 -1.68 -16.73
CA ALA A 12 -15.89 -0.39 -16.76
C ALA A 12 -15.57 0.17 -15.36
N LEU A 13 -16.53 0.09 -14.41
CA LEU A 13 -16.31 0.53 -13.03
C LEU A 13 -15.20 -0.28 -12.35
N TRP A 14 -15.21 -1.60 -12.52
CA TRP A 14 -14.16 -2.46 -11.99
C TRP A 14 -12.83 -2.19 -12.66
N ALA A 15 -12.79 -2.14 -13.99
CA ALA A 15 -11.57 -1.98 -14.76
C ALA A 15 -10.85 -0.67 -14.42
N TYR A 16 -11.52 0.47 -14.59
CA TYR A 16 -10.91 1.79 -14.38
C TYR A 16 -10.87 2.19 -12.91
N GLY A 17 -11.96 1.96 -12.16
CA GLY A 17 -12.02 2.29 -10.74
C GLY A 17 -11.08 1.43 -9.90
N GLY A 18 -11.01 0.13 -10.19
CA GLY A 18 -10.09 -0.78 -9.52
C GLY A 18 -8.63 -0.50 -9.87
N ALA A 19 -8.33 -0.20 -11.15
CA ALA A 19 -6.97 0.20 -11.55
C ALA A 19 -6.55 1.51 -10.85
N LEU A 20 -7.44 2.51 -10.82
CA LEU A 20 -7.19 3.78 -10.12
C LEU A 20 -6.96 3.56 -8.62
N ALA A 21 -7.79 2.74 -7.97
CA ALA A 21 -7.62 2.40 -6.55
C ALA A 21 -6.26 1.74 -6.27
N LEU A 22 -5.80 0.83 -7.14
CA LEU A 22 -4.48 0.22 -7.03
C LEU A 22 -3.35 1.24 -7.19
N ILE A 23 -3.45 2.14 -8.18
CA ILE A 23 -2.45 3.20 -8.40
C ILE A 23 -2.37 4.12 -7.18
N ILE A 24 -3.51 4.57 -6.66
CA ILE A 24 -3.57 5.41 -5.45
C ILE A 24 -2.95 4.69 -4.27
N SER A 25 -3.27 3.40 -4.10
CA SER A 25 -2.73 2.61 -3.00
C SER A 25 -1.22 2.45 -3.07
N LEU A 26 -0.67 2.17 -4.27
CA LEU A 26 0.77 2.09 -4.50
C LEU A 26 1.45 3.45 -4.28
N TRP A 27 0.85 4.54 -4.76
CA TRP A 27 1.37 5.88 -4.52
C TRP A 27 1.43 6.21 -3.03
N ALA A 28 0.38 5.90 -2.26
CA ALA A 28 0.35 6.09 -0.82
C ALA A 28 1.40 5.23 -0.09
N GLN A 29 1.62 3.98 -0.53
CA GLN A 29 2.71 3.14 -0.02
C GLN A 29 4.07 3.80 -0.23
N VAL A 30 4.32 4.38 -1.41
CA VAL A 30 5.59 5.08 -1.70
C VAL A 30 5.78 6.28 -0.76
N GLN A 31 4.73 7.09 -0.53
CA GLN A 31 4.83 8.21 0.42
C GLN A 31 5.19 7.73 1.83
N MET A 32 4.59 6.62 2.29
CA MET A 32 4.93 6.04 3.60
C MET A 32 6.36 5.51 3.63
N THR A 33 6.87 4.92 2.54
CA THR A 33 8.28 4.50 2.50
C THR A 33 9.26 5.68 2.55
N VAL A 34 8.90 6.83 1.96
CA VAL A 34 9.70 8.05 2.07
C VAL A 34 9.71 8.54 3.52
N ALA A 35 8.56 8.57 4.18
CA ALA A 35 8.47 8.93 5.59
C ALA A 35 9.27 7.97 6.50
N ILE A 36 9.27 6.67 6.21
CA ILE A 36 10.12 5.68 6.90
C ILE A 36 11.61 6.01 6.69
N ASN A 37 12.02 6.39 5.48
CA ASN A 37 13.42 6.75 5.20
C ASN A 37 13.86 8.03 5.94
N GLU A 38 12.99 9.04 6.01
CA GLU A 38 13.25 10.24 6.81
C GLU A 38 13.36 9.91 8.30
N TRP A 39 12.43 9.11 8.82
CA TRP A 39 12.46 8.60 10.18
C TRP A 39 13.76 7.82 10.48
N TYR A 40 14.23 6.99 9.53
CA TYR A 40 15.49 6.26 9.67
C TYR A 40 16.67 7.20 9.90
N GLY A 41 16.74 8.32 9.18
CA GLY A 41 17.77 9.34 9.37
C GLY A 41 17.76 9.89 10.79
N VAL A 42 16.61 10.39 11.24
CA VAL A 42 16.42 10.95 12.58
C VAL A 42 16.76 9.94 13.68
N PHE A 43 16.32 8.68 13.51
CA PHE A 43 16.58 7.61 14.46
C PHE A 43 18.07 7.32 14.59
N TYR A 44 18.80 7.20 13.48
CA TYR A 44 20.24 6.93 13.52
C TYR A 44 21.04 8.15 14.02
N ASP A 45 20.60 9.37 13.74
CA ASP A 45 21.22 10.57 14.31
C ASP A 45 21.08 10.60 15.84
N LEU A 46 19.93 10.18 16.37
CA LEU A 46 19.74 10.02 17.82
C LEU A 46 20.71 9.00 18.42
N LEU A 47 20.91 7.86 17.76
CA LEU A 47 21.85 6.84 18.20
C LEU A 47 23.32 7.29 18.12
N GLN A 48 23.68 8.02 17.06
CA GLN A 48 25.04 8.55 16.88
C GLN A 48 25.40 9.59 17.93
N ASN A 49 24.43 10.43 18.30
CA ASN A 49 24.60 11.47 19.31
C ASN A 49 24.24 10.99 20.73
N ALA A 50 24.15 9.67 20.95
CA ALA A 50 23.83 9.10 22.27
C ALA A 50 24.79 9.56 23.38
N LYS A 51 26.05 9.86 23.03
CA LYS A 51 27.06 10.38 23.96
C LYS A 51 26.67 11.72 24.59
N ASP A 52 25.87 12.53 23.90
CA ASP A 52 25.43 13.84 24.37
C ASP A 52 24.40 13.70 25.52
N TYR A 53 23.85 12.50 25.71
CA TYR A 53 22.90 12.16 26.76
C TYR A 53 23.54 11.41 27.93
N VAL A 54 24.87 11.30 28.02
CA VAL A 54 25.56 10.59 29.11
C VAL A 54 25.24 11.19 30.48
N ASP A 55 25.21 12.53 30.57
CA ASP A 55 24.88 13.23 31.81
C ASP A 55 23.36 13.22 32.12
N LYS A 56 22.53 12.85 31.14
CA LYS A 56 21.07 12.85 31.21
C LYS A 56 20.45 11.66 30.48
N PRO A 57 20.70 10.43 30.95
CA PRO A 57 20.33 9.21 30.22
C PRO A 57 18.82 9.08 30.03
N GLN A 58 18.03 9.61 30.98
CA GLN A 58 16.57 9.53 30.90
C GLN A 58 16.00 10.33 29.72
N GLU A 59 16.55 11.50 29.39
CA GLU A 59 16.11 12.31 28.25
C GLU A 59 16.34 11.56 26.93
N GLY A 60 17.52 10.94 26.76
CA GLY A 60 17.83 10.16 25.57
C GLY A 60 16.96 8.91 25.42
N ILE A 61 16.69 8.20 26.52
CA ILE A 61 15.79 7.04 26.52
C ILE A 61 14.37 7.45 26.13
N THR A 62 13.85 8.53 26.69
CA THR A 62 12.51 9.03 26.33
C THR A 62 12.43 9.36 24.83
N GLN A 63 13.39 10.10 24.29
CA GLN A 63 13.42 10.39 22.85
C GLN A 63 13.47 9.13 21.97
N LEU A 64 14.20 8.11 22.40
CA LEU A 64 14.24 6.82 21.69
C LEU A 64 12.85 6.17 21.63
N TYR A 65 12.15 6.11 22.75
CA TYR A 65 10.79 5.57 22.80
C TYR A 65 9.82 6.42 21.98
N ASP A 66 9.97 7.74 22.02
CA ASP A 66 9.12 8.64 21.25
C ASP A 66 9.27 8.40 19.75
N GLN A 67 10.50 8.23 19.27
CA GLN A 67 10.76 7.88 17.88
C GLN A 67 10.19 6.51 17.49
N LEU A 68 10.11 5.54 18.41
CA LEU A 68 9.63 4.20 18.08
C LEU A 68 8.09 4.08 18.10
N ILE A 69 7.45 4.58 19.16
CA ILE A 69 6.06 4.23 19.48
C ILE A 69 5.17 5.41 19.89
N SER A 70 5.67 6.66 19.94
CA SER A 70 4.83 7.79 20.35
C SER A 70 3.65 7.99 19.38
N LEU A 71 2.50 8.39 19.94
CA LEU A 71 1.31 8.78 19.20
C LEU A 71 1.15 10.31 19.10
N ASP A 72 2.13 11.08 19.56
CA ASP A 72 2.03 12.55 19.64
C ASP A 72 1.75 13.18 18.29
N TYR A 73 2.37 12.67 17.21
CA TYR A 73 2.08 13.12 15.85
C TYR A 73 0.60 13.05 15.51
N ILE A 74 -0.12 12.02 15.97
CA ILE A 74 -1.57 11.91 15.74
C ILE A 74 -2.34 12.82 16.70
N LEU A 75 -1.98 12.82 17.99
CA LEU A 75 -2.69 13.54 19.04
C LEU A 75 -2.59 15.07 18.89
N THR A 76 -1.52 15.57 18.29
CA THR A 76 -1.29 16.99 18.00
C THR A 76 -1.88 17.43 16.66
N GLY A 77 -2.48 16.52 15.89
CA GLY A 77 -3.09 16.87 14.61
C GLY A 77 -2.11 16.86 13.43
N PHE A 78 -1.18 15.91 13.39
CA PHE A 78 -0.17 15.70 12.34
C PHE A 78 0.95 16.75 12.35
N GLU A 79 1.31 17.24 13.53
CA GLU A 79 2.43 18.17 13.71
C GLU A 79 3.69 17.44 14.19
N GLY A 80 4.85 17.85 13.67
CA GLY A 80 6.15 17.27 14.04
C GLY A 80 6.53 16.02 13.25
N THR A 81 7.48 15.24 13.79
CA THR A 81 7.98 14.02 13.15
C THR A 81 7.17 12.80 13.60
N PRO A 82 6.59 12.01 12.69
CA PRO A 82 5.89 10.79 13.06
C PRO A 82 6.85 9.73 13.60
N SER A 83 6.40 8.96 14.59
CA SER A 83 7.13 7.79 15.10
C SER A 83 7.06 6.63 14.10
N PHE A 84 7.95 5.66 14.27
CA PHE A 84 7.97 4.45 13.44
C PHE A 84 6.63 3.73 13.44
N ALA A 85 6.03 3.50 14.62
CA ALA A 85 4.75 2.81 14.73
C ALA A 85 3.62 3.52 13.98
N VAL A 86 3.59 4.86 14.05
CA VAL A 86 2.59 5.70 13.40
C VAL A 86 2.66 5.58 11.87
N ILE A 87 3.84 5.34 11.30
CA ILE A 87 4.00 5.13 9.85
C ILE A 87 3.82 3.65 9.48
N ALA A 88 4.46 2.74 10.22
CA ALA A 88 4.56 1.34 9.89
C ALA A 88 3.21 0.62 9.97
N PHE A 89 2.38 0.89 10.96
CA PHE A 89 1.08 0.22 11.07
C PHE A 89 0.12 0.56 9.92
N PRO A 90 -0.10 1.84 9.56
CA PRO A 90 -0.86 2.18 8.36
C PRO A 90 -0.26 1.58 7.09
N TYR A 91 1.07 1.58 6.96
CA TYR A 91 1.75 0.97 5.81
C TYR A 91 1.43 -0.52 5.67
N ILE A 92 1.57 -1.28 6.77
CA ILE A 92 1.25 -2.72 6.78
C ILE A 92 -0.22 -2.96 6.46
N ALA A 93 -1.13 -2.19 7.07
CA ALA A 93 -2.55 -2.31 6.80
C ALA A 93 -2.87 -2.04 5.32
N LEU A 94 -2.27 -1.00 4.73
CA LEU A 94 -2.44 -0.67 3.32
C LEU A 94 -1.84 -1.72 2.41
N ALA A 95 -0.67 -2.27 2.74
CA ALA A 95 -0.01 -3.33 1.97
C ALA A 95 -0.87 -4.61 1.95
N ILE A 96 -1.42 -5.01 3.10
CA ILE A 96 -2.33 -6.16 3.22
C ILE A 96 -3.58 -5.91 2.36
N PHE A 97 -4.22 -4.74 2.51
CA PHE A 97 -5.38 -4.36 1.72
C PHE A 97 -5.09 -4.39 0.22
N THR A 98 -3.97 -3.81 -0.21
CA THR A 98 -3.57 -3.76 -1.63
C THR A 98 -3.36 -5.16 -2.19
N GLY A 99 -2.69 -6.04 -1.44
CA GLY A 99 -2.47 -7.42 -1.84
C GLY A 99 -3.78 -8.20 -1.98
N TRP A 100 -4.69 -8.04 -1.01
CA TRP A 100 -6.03 -8.61 -1.09
C TRP A 100 -6.82 -8.07 -2.28
N PHE A 101 -6.86 -6.74 -2.45
CA PHE A 101 -7.63 -6.09 -3.50
C PHE A 101 -7.11 -6.44 -4.90
N THR A 102 -5.79 -6.54 -5.07
CA THR A 102 -5.15 -6.99 -6.33
C THR A 102 -5.65 -8.38 -6.74
N ARG A 103 -5.80 -9.31 -5.79
CA ARG A 103 -6.34 -10.65 -6.06
C ARG A 103 -7.80 -10.58 -6.51
N ILE A 104 -8.63 -9.81 -5.82
CA ILE A 104 -10.04 -9.60 -6.19
C ILE A 104 -10.15 -8.98 -7.58
N TYR A 105 -9.37 -7.94 -7.86
CA TYR A 105 -9.31 -7.28 -9.17
C TYR A 105 -8.92 -8.27 -10.27
N GLY A 106 -7.90 -9.11 -10.03
CA GLY A 106 -7.50 -10.18 -10.95
C GLY A 106 -8.58 -11.24 -11.18
N LEU A 107 -9.36 -11.60 -10.16
CA LEU A 107 -10.49 -12.53 -10.31
C LEU A 107 -11.60 -11.94 -11.17
N ARG A 108 -11.95 -10.65 -10.97
CA ARG A 108 -12.94 -9.96 -11.82
C ARG A 108 -12.47 -9.85 -13.27
N TRP A 109 -11.18 -9.61 -13.48
CA TRP A 109 -10.60 -9.62 -14.82
C TRP A 109 -10.74 -11.00 -15.49
N ARG A 110 -10.46 -12.09 -14.76
CA ARG A 110 -10.64 -13.46 -15.27
C ARG A 110 -12.10 -13.79 -15.56
N GLU A 111 -13.02 -13.40 -14.67
CA GLU A 111 -14.46 -13.57 -14.85
C GLU A 111 -14.95 -12.92 -16.15
N ALA A 112 -14.54 -11.67 -16.39
CA ALA A 112 -14.89 -10.94 -17.61
C ALA A 112 -14.33 -11.58 -18.88
N ILE A 113 -13.12 -12.16 -18.83
CA ILE A 113 -12.58 -12.93 -19.96
C ILE A 113 -13.44 -14.17 -20.19
N THR A 114 -13.65 -14.99 -19.15
CA THR A 114 -14.38 -16.25 -19.26
C THR A 114 -15.75 -16.05 -19.89
N PHE A 115 -16.58 -15.15 -19.35
CA PHE A 115 -17.93 -14.94 -19.86
C PHE A 115 -17.99 -14.22 -21.21
N ASN A 116 -16.97 -13.46 -21.60
CA ASN A 116 -16.90 -12.86 -22.93
C ASN A 116 -16.51 -13.87 -24.02
N TYR A 117 -15.66 -14.85 -23.68
CA TYR A 117 -15.09 -15.80 -24.64
C TYR A 117 -15.89 -17.11 -24.75
N ILE A 118 -16.58 -17.57 -23.70
CA ILE A 118 -17.40 -18.79 -23.75
C ILE A 118 -18.39 -18.81 -24.93
N PRO A 119 -19.21 -17.76 -25.17
CA PRO A 119 -20.17 -17.78 -26.28
C PRO A 119 -19.48 -17.81 -27.66
N LYS A 120 -18.30 -17.19 -27.76
CA LYS A 120 -17.52 -17.17 -28.99
C LYS A 120 -16.94 -18.56 -29.30
N TRP A 121 -16.54 -19.30 -28.26
CA TRP A 121 -16.06 -20.67 -28.41
C TRP A 121 -17.17 -21.65 -28.76
N GLN A 122 -18.37 -21.48 -28.22
CA GLN A 122 -19.53 -22.32 -28.58
C GLN A 122 -20.02 -22.11 -30.02
N ALA A 123 -19.68 -20.98 -30.65
CA ALA A 123 -20.14 -20.59 -31.97
C ALA A 123 -19.16 -20.95 -33.10
N VAL A 124 -18.05 -21.63 -32.82
CA VAL A 124 -17.05 -22.00 -33.83
C VAL A 124 -17.46 -23.34 -34.47
N ASP A 125 -17.52 -23.38 -35.81
CA ASP A 125 -17.97 -24.56 -36.59
C ASP A 125 -16.97 -25.74 -36.62
N GLN A 126 -15.68 -25.48 -36.35
CA GLN A 126 -14.65 -26.51 -36.21
C GLN A 126 -13.99 -26.38 -34.85
N GLU A 127 -13.96 -27.48 -34.10
CA GLU A 127 -13.06 -27.60 -32.95
C GLU A 127 -11.62 -27.52 -33.47
N ILE A 128 -10.92 -26.44 -33.13
CA ILE A 128 -9.47 -26.43 -33.21
C ILE A 128 -9.02 -27.26 -32.01
N GLU A 129 -8.94 -28.58 -32.19
CA GLU A 129 -8.37 -29.48 -31.18
C GLU A 129 -6.98 -28.96 -30.76
N GLY A 130 -6.71 -29.05 -29.46
CA GLY A 130 -5.38 -28.87 -28.90
C GLY A 130 -4.47 -30.07 -29.14
#